data_AF-A0A4R3EUK9-F1
#
_entry.id   AF-A0A4R3EUK9-F1
#
_cell.length_a   1.000
_cell.length_b   1.000
_cell.length_c   1.000
_cell.angle_alpha   90.00
_cell.angle_beta   90.00
_cell.angle_gamma   90.00
#
_symmetry.space_group_name_H-M   'P 1'
#
loop_
_entity.id
_entity.type
_entity.pdbx_description
1 polymer ?
#
loop_
_entity_poly.entity_id
_entity_poly.type
_entity_poly.pdbx_seq_one_letter_code
_entity_poly.pdbx_strand_id
1 'polypeptide(L)'
;MKLRSLSLRHIGALMISLSAFALMTSAALSEENKFFIKPVVEKKLTELPSGPLYWRLENFPTLKHAQDAAGPTSLAAEVAGKIWLFTLGPKDGSTRGGTKVAEIGPIVPQEMV
;
A
#
# COMPACT_ATOMS: atom_id res chain seq x y z
N MET A 1 -22.96 33.66 48.75
CA MET A 1 -22.48 33.90 47.36
C MET A 1 -23.67 33.84 46.43
N LYS A 2 -24.03 34.95 45.77
CA LYS A 2 -25.14 35.02 44.81
C LYS A 2 -24.69 34.42 43.48
N LEU A 3 -25.23 33.26 43.08
CA LEU A 3 -25.07 32.75 41.71
C LEU A 3 -25.79 33.74 40.79
N ARG A 4 -25.01 34.61 40.12
CA ARG A 4 -25.54 35.56 39.15
C ARG A 4 -26.12 34.74 38.00
N SER A 5 -27.42 34.84 37.79
CA SER A 5 -28.15 34.23 36.69
C SER A 5 -27.46 34.58 35.37
N LEU A 6 -26.73 33.63 34.79
CA LEU A 6 -26.22 33.76 33.43
C LEU A 6 -27.45 33.90 32.53
N SER A 7 -27.63 35.06 31.89
CA SER A 7 -28.87 35.29 31.15
C SER A 7 -28.99 34.28 30.01
N LEU A 8 -30.22 33.86 29.71
CA LEU A 8 -30.55 32.88 28.66
C LEU A 8 -29.89 33.24 27.30
N ARG A 9 -29.62 34.54 27.08
CA ARG A 9 -28.91 35.07 25.91
C ARG A 9 -27.44 34.68 25.86
N HIS A 10 -26.74 34.64 27.00
CA HIS A 10 -25.34 34.22 27.08
C HIS A 10 -25.19 32.71 26.92
N ILE A 11 -26.14 31.93 27.45
CA ILE A 11 -26.17 30.47 27.27
C ILE A 11 -26.44 30.14 25.80
N GLY A 12 -27.40 30.82 25.16
CA GLY A 12 -27.67 30.67 23.74
C GLY A 12 -26.46 31.04 22.85
N ALA A 13 -25.80 32.16 23.13
CA ALA A 13 -24.60 32.57 22.40
C ALA A 13 -23.44 31.57 22.55
N LEU A 14 -23.24 31.00 23.74
CA LEU A 14 -22.21 29.99 23.99
C LEU A 14 -22.49 28.69 23.21
N MET A 15 -23.75 28.23 23.21
CA MET A 15 -24.16 27.02 22.49
C MET A 15 -24.00 27.17 20.97
N ILE A 16 -24.32 28.35 20.42
CA ILE A 16 -24.11 28.66 18.99
C ILE A 16 -22.62 28.69 18.66
N SER A 17 -21.79 29.28 19.52
CA SER A 17 -20.34 29.34 19.34
C SER A 17 -19.69 27.95 19.37
N LEU A 18 -20.13 27.07 20.28
CA LEU A 18 -19.62 25.70 20.38
C LEU A 18 -20.00 24.85 19.15
N SER A 19 -21.19 25.09 18.60
CA SER A 19 -21.69 24.41 17.40
C SER A 19 -20.92 24.84 16.14
N ALA A 20 -20.59 26.13 16.01
CA ALA A 20 -19.78 26.63 14.89
C ALA A 20 -18.34 26.08 14.92
N PHE A 21 -17.76 25.89 16.11
CA PHE A 21 -16.43 25.31 16.27
C PHE A 21 -16.38 23.82 15.91
N ALA A 22 -17.44 23.07 16.24
CA ALA A 22 -17.59 21.66 15.85
C ALA A 22 -17.75 21.50 14.32
N LEU A 23 -18.40 22.44 13.64
CA LEU A 23 -18.52 22.41 12.18
C LEU A 23 -17.21 22.76 11.45
N MET A 24 -16.40 23.68 11.99
CA MET A 24 -15.08 24.00 11.40
C MET A 24 -14.04 22.89 11.55
N THR A 25 -14.11 22.09 12.62
CA THR A 25 -13.19 20.95 12.81
C THR A 25 -13.47 19.77 11.89
N SER A 26 -14.71 19.62 11.39
CA SER A 26 -15.07 18.53 10.49
C SER A 26 -14.56 18.71 9.05
N ALA A 27 -14.28 19.95 8.62
CA ALA A 27 -13.79 20.23 7.26
C ALA A 27 -12.26 20.05 7.11
N ALA A 28 -11.49 20.14 8.20
CA ALA A 28 -10.03 19.98 8.20
C ALA A 28 -9.56 18.52 8.24
N LEU A 29 -10.48 17.55 8.37
CA LEU A 29 -10.16 16.11 8.37
C LEU A 29 -10.46 15.40 7.04
N SER A 30 -10.98 16.13 6.04
CA SER A 30 -10.97 15.65 4.66
C SER A 30 -9.63 15.99 4.03
N GLU A 31 -8.57 15.33 4.48
CA GLU A 31 -7.48 15.04 3.55
C GLU A 31 -8.12 14.23 2.42
N GLU A 32 -8.24 14.81 1.23
CA GLU A 32 -8.42 14.04 0.02
C GLU A 32 -7.28 13.02 -0.02
N ASN A 33 -7.55 11.80 0.43
CA ASN A 33 -6.59 10.72 0.47
C ASN A 33 -6.37 10.25 -0.97
N LYS A 34 -5.67 11.08 -1.74
CA LYS A 34 -5.29 10.81 -3.11
C LYS A 34 -4.39 9.58 -3.05
N PHE A 35 -4.91 8.44 -3.50
CA PHE A 35 -4.16 7.21 -3.57
C PHE A 35 -3.07 7.36 -4.63
N PHE A 36 -1.84 7.64 -4.20
CA PHE A 36 -0.69 7.73 -5.10
C PHE A 36 -0.10 6.34 -5.31
N ILE A 37 -0.35 5.76 -6.48
CA ILE A 37 0.33 4.53 -6.91
C ILE A 37 1.67 4.95 -7.53
N LYS A 38 2.76 4.80 -6.76
CA LYS A 38 4.12 4.88 -7.30
C LYS A 38 4.63 3.46 -7.54
N PRO A 39 5.04 3.11 -8.77
CA PRO A 39 5.67 1.82 -9.03
C PRO A 39 6.92 1.64 -8.15
N VAL A 40 7.03 0.49 -7.48
CA VAL A 40 8.19 0.16 -6.63
C VAL A 40 9.38 -0.26 -7.50
N VAL A 41 9.11 -1.16 -8.44
CA VAL A 41 10.10 -1.72 -9.36
C VAL A 41 9.39 -2.21 -10.62
N GLU A 42 10.04 -2.06 -11.77
CA GLU A 42 9.52 -2.50 -13.08
C GLU A 42 10.62 -3.19 -13.87
N LYS A 43 10.26 -4.23 -14.61
CA LYS A 43 11.11 -4.87 -15.62
C LYS A 43 10.29 -5.17 -16.86
N LYS A 44 10.75 -4.64 -17.99
CA LYS A 44 10.24 -5.01 -19.30
C LYS A 44 10.82 -6.35 -19.71
N LEU A 45 9.95 -7.27 -20.09
CA LEU A 45 10.32 -8.59 -20.62
C LEU A 45 9.99 -8.62 -22.12
N THR A 46 10.91 -9.12 -22.94
CA THR A 46 10.70 -9.28 -24.38
C THR A 46 9.75 -10.45 -24.68
N GLU A 47 9.77 -11.47 -23.83
CA GLU A 47 8.91 -12.64 -23.91
C GLU A 47 8.51 -13.08 -22.50
N LEU A 48 7.31 -13.63 -22.38
CA LEU A 48 6.81 -14.21 -21.14
C LEU A 48 7.10 -15.72 -21.11
N PRO A 49 7.41 -16.32 -19.95
CA PRO A 49 7.52 -17.77 -19.86
C PRO A 49 6.21 -18.44 -20.28
N SER A 50 6.32 -19.59 -20.94
CA SER A 50 5.15 -20.33 -21.44
C SER A 50 4.30 -20.89 -20.30
N GLY A 51 2.97 -20.88 -20.49
CA GLY A 51 2.00 -21.47 -19.57
C GLY A 51 1.43 -20.48 -18.54
N PRO A 52 0.60 -20.96 -17.60
CA PRO A 52 0.00 -20.10 -16.58
C PRO A 52 1.06 -19.49 -15.66
N LEU A 53 1.06 -18.16 -15.55
CA LEU A 53 2.03 -17.42 -14.75
C LEU A 53 1.47 -17.00 -13.41
N TYR A 54 2.32 -16.95 -12.40
CA TYR A 54 2.03 -16.51 -11.05
C TYR A 54 3.13 -15.56 -10.59
N TRP A 55 2.74 -14.50 -9.88
CA TRP A 55 3.68 -13.72 -9.08
C TRP A 55 4.00 -14.48 -7.81
N ARG A 56 5.26 -14.87 -7.66
CA ARG A 56 5.79 -15.37 -6.39
C ARG A 56 6.47 -14.23 -5.65
N LEU A 57 6.04 -13.99 -4.41
CA LEU A 57 6.57 -12.97 -3.52
C LEU A 57 7.34 -13.66 -2.40
N GLU A 58 8.65 -13.39 -2.33
CA GLU A 58 9.54 -13.94 -1.32
C GLU A 58 10.23 -12.81 -0.55
N ASN A 59 10.52 -13.02 0.73
CA ASN A 59 11.36 -12.12 1.52
C ASN A 59 12.79 -12.66 1.63
N PHE A 60 13.76 -11.76 1.63
CA PHE A 60 15.19 -12.06 1.78
C PHE A 60 15.79 -11.26 2.94
N PRO A 61 16.91 -11.74 3.54
CA PRO A 61 17.53 -11.06 4.67
C PRO A 61 18.25 -9.76 4.29
N THR A 62 18.71 -9.62 3.04
CA THR A 62 19.37 -8.40 2.54
C THR A 62 19.02 -8.18 1.08
N LEU A 63 19.03 -6.94 0.60
CA LEU A 63 18.84 -6.64 -0.82
C LEU A 63 19.83 -7.37 -1.74
N LYS A 64 21.09 -7.49 -1.33
CA LYS A 64 22.12 -8.22 -2.08
C LYS A 64 21.75 -9.68 -2.31
N HIS A 65 21.36 -10.41 -1.27
CA HIS A 65 20.91 -11.80 -1.42
C HIS A 65 19.70 -11.94 -2.37
N ALA A 66 18.76 -10.99 -2.36
CA ALA A 66 17.63 -11.00 -3.29
C ALA A 66 18.09 -10.77 -4.74
N GLN A 67 19.01 -9.82 -4.95
CA GLN A 67 19.59 -9.54 -6.26
C GLN A 67 20.41 -10.72 -6.81
N ASP A 68 21.23 -11.35 -5.96
CA ASP A 68 22.02 -12.52 -6.34
C ASP A 68 21.14 -13.74 -6.67
N ALA A 69 19.95 -13.84 -6.06
CA ALA A 69 18.97 -14.89 -6.33
C ALA A 69 18.01 -14.57 -7.49
N ALA A 70 18.02 -13.33 -8.02
CA ALA A 70 17.08 -12.90 -9.03
C ALA A 70 17.31 -13.60 -10.37
N GLY A 71 16.26 -14.21 -10.91
CA GLY A 71 16.27 -14.82 -12.24
C GLY A 71 15.89 -13.85 -13.37
N PRO A 72 15.81 -14.34 -14.62
CA PRO A 72 15.45 -13.54 -15.79
C PRO A 72 14.12 -12.80 -15.65
N THR A 73 13.15 -13.39 -14.96
CA THR A 73 11.80 -12.86 -14.73
C THR A 73 11.56 -12.38 -13.30
N SER A 74 12.65 -12.06 -12.59
CA SER A 74 12.60 -11.60 -11.20
C SER A 74 13.01 -10.13 -11.04
N LEU A 75 12.51 -9.51 -9.97
CA LEU A 75 12.78 -8.15 -9.54
C LEU A 75 13.01 -8.12 -8.03
N ALA A 76 14.15 -7.58 -7.60
CA ALA A 76 14.46 -7.38 -6.19
C ALA A 76 14.21 -5.91 -5.82
N ALA A 77 13.55 -5.65 -4.70
CA ALA A 77 13.32 -4.30 -4.20
C ALA A 77 13.16 -4.26 -2.68
N GLU A 78 13.48 -3.11 -2.09
CA GLU A 78 13.15 -2.82 -0.70
C GLU A 78 11.90 -1.92 -0.67
N VAL A 79 10.84 -2.39 -0.02
CA VAL A 79 9.60 -1.62 0.17
C VAL A 79 8.87 -2.04 1.43
N ALA A 80 8.28 -1.08 2.12
CA ALA A 80 7.55 -1.29 3.38
C ALA A 80 8.40 -2.00 4.45
N GLY A 81 9.69 -1.63 4.57
CA GLY A 81 10.62 -2.18 5.55
C GLY A 81 10.98 -3.65 5.33
N LYS A 82 10.77 -4.16 4.11
CA LYS A 82 11.05 -5.55 3.73
C LYS A 82 11.84 -5.58 2.43
N ILE A 83 12.70 -6.58 2.32
CA ILE A 83 13.38 -6.90 1.06
C ILE A 83 12.59 -7.99 0.37
N TRP A 84 12.11 -7.67 -0.82
CA TRP A 84 11.28 -8.52 -1.65
C TRP A 84 12.07 -9.04 -2.85
N LEU A 85 11.79 -10.28 -3.21
CA LEU A 85 12.00 -10.81 -4.55
C LEU A 85 10.63 -11.13 -5.15
N PHE A 86 10.27 -10.42 -6.21
CA PHE A 86 9.11 -10.69 -7.04
C PHE A 86 9.57 -11.55 -8.21
N THR A 87 8.98 -12.72 -8.42
CA THR A 87 9.32 -13.59 -9.57
C THR A 87 8.06 -13.96 -10.32
N LEU A 88 8.08 -13.74 -11.64
CA LEU A 88 7.04 -14.22 -12.53
C LEU A 88 7.42 -15.62 -13.05
N GLY A 89 6.62 -16.63 -12.75
CA GLY A 89 6.93 -18.01 -13.13
C GLY A 89 5.77 -18.99 -12.93
N PRO A 90 6.03 -20.31 -13.02
CA PRO A 90 5.00 -21.33 -12.80
C PRO A 90 4.57 -21.37 -11.34
N LYS A 91 3.40 -22.00 -11.13
CA LYS A 91 2.84 -22.27 -9.80
C LYS A 91 3.81 -23.07 -8.93
N ASP A 92 3.76 -22.83 -7.61
CA ASP A 92 4.49 -23.58 -6.58
C ASP A 92 6.03 -23.54 -6.70
N GLY A 93 6.57 -22.60 -7.48
CA GLY A 93 8.01 -22.36 -7.54
C GLY A 93 8.59 -21.86 -6.21
N SER A 94 9.91 -21.95 -6.07
CA SER A 94 10.65 -21.43 -4.91
C SER A 94 12.02 -20.91 -5.31
N THR A 95 12.57 -19.99 -4.52
CA THR A 95 13.91 -19.45 -4.71
C THR A 95 14.76 -19.75 -3.47
N ARG A 96 15.96 -20.32 -3.67
CA ARG A 96 16.85 -20.68 -2.55
C ARG A 96 17.22 -19.45 -1.73
N GLY A 97 17.02 -19.54 -0.42
CA GLY A 97 17.26 -18.44 0.52
C GLY A 97 16.11 -17.45 0.67
N GLY A 98 15.04 -17.60 -0.13
CA GLY A 98 13.80 -16.84 0.00
C GLY A 98 12.82 -17.47 0.99
N THR A 99 12.07 -16.63 1.71
CA THR A 99 10.92 -17.04 2.51
C THR A 99 9.63 -16.69 1.76
N LYS A 100 8.84 -17.70 1.36
CA LYS A 100 7.58 -17.49 0.63
C LYS A 100 6.58 -16.68 1.47
N VAL A 101 6.07 -15.59 0.89
CA VAL A 101 5.02 -14.75 1.49
C VAL A 101 3.69 -14.99 0.81
N ALA A 102 3.68 -14.97 -0.52
CA ALA A 102 2.46 -15.14 -1.30
C ALA A 102 2.76 -15.69 -2.69
N GLU A 103 1.73 -16.27 -3.30
CA GLU A 103 1.69 -16.63 -4.71
C GLU A 103 0.37 -16.13 -5.28
N ILE A 104 0.43 -15.27 -6.30
CA ILE A 104 -0.71 -14.54 -6.84
C ILE A 104 -0.86 -14.90 -8.32
N GLY A 105 -2.01 -15.45 -8.68
CA GLY A 105 -2.31 -15.81 -10.07
C GLY A 105 -3.44 -16.84 -10.17
N PRO A 106 -3.69 -17.39 -11.37
CA PRO A 106 -2.93 -17.13 -12.60
C PRO A 106 -3.08 -15.69 -13.09
N ILE A 107 -2.02 -15.13 -13.65
CA ILE A 107 -2.06 -13.84 -14.34
C ILE A 107 -2.51 -14.10 -15.76
N VAL A 108 -3.67 -13.54 -16.13
CA VAL A 108 -4.12 -13.50 -17.52
C VAL A 108 -3.30 -12.43 -18.26
N PRO A 109 -2.60 -12.78 -19.36
CA PRO A 109 -2.01 -11.75 -20.21
C PRO A 109 -3.13 -10.80 -20.64
N GLN A 110 -2.98 -9.49 -20.39
CA GLN A 110 -3.86 -8.54 -21.06
C GLN A 110 -3.59 -8.65 -22.56
N GLU A 111 -4.62 -8.86 -23.38
CA GLU A 111 -4.47 -8.77 -24.82
C GLU A 111 -3.82 -7.42 -25.13
N MET A 112 -2.66 -7.45 -25.78
CA MET A 112 -2.02 -6.25 -26.28
C MET A 112 -2.92 -5.72 -27.41
N VAL A 113 -3.78 -4.76 -27.08
CA VAL A 113 -4.57 -4.00 -28.07
C VAL A 113 -3.68 -2.96 -28.73
#